data_AF-A0A1V5GET1-F1
#
_entry.id   AF-A0A1V5GET1-F1
#
_cell.length_a   1.000
_cell.length_b   1.000
_cell.length_c   1.000
_cell.angle_alpha   90.00
_cell.angle_beta   90.00
_cell.angle_gamma   90.00
#
_symmetry.space_group_name_H-M   'P 1'
#
loop_
_entity.id
_entity.type
_entity.pdbx_description
1 polymer ?
#
loop_
_entity_poly.entity_id
_entity_poly.type
_entity_poly.pdbx_seq_one_letter_code
_entity_poly.pdbx_strand_id
1 'polypeptide(L)'
;MKKYDLPCNVIIDLLPLYNEGGCSEESRQIVEEHLQNCENCRELCGNIPIPVKEDPPKPSESETFRKISRKLKKSRYSKLISTVLCVFLVGLTILTGAWYYTSYLPYKRLAENLSPDRSFGHLFSDYSGMQERYWLHIAMPNYLNFHGGYAAVNLSSDFVSDPTYNPPSMFVWVSNKETKYGINIVEKNGKNSYTGYQLYVDKDVNYIPSDLYTDEMNEQCRELLEQHREEVKGLMKAAQDKWGEYLP
;
A
#
# COMPACT_ATOMS: atom_id res chain seq x y z
N MET A 1 56.46 -74.07 -17.76
CA MET A 1 55.32 -73.27 -17.26
C MET A 1 54.07 -74.12 -17.38
N LYS A 2 53.22 -74.18 -16.34
CA LYS A 2 52.07 -75.09 -16.28
C LYS A 2 51.03 -74.70 -17.34
N LYS A 3 50.57 -75.69 -18.10
CA LYS A 3 49.47 -75.60 -19.07
C LYS A 3 48.17 -75.44 -18.27
N TYR A 4 47.53 -74.28 -18.33
CA TYR A 4 46.26 -74.04 -17.63
C TYR A 4 45.11 -74.51 -18.51
N ASP A 5 44.78 -75.80 -18.43
CA ASP A 5 43.55 -76.32 -19.01
C ASP A 5 42.40 -76.01 -18.03
N LEU A 6 41.78 -74.84 -18.18
CA LEU A 6 40.61 -74.48 -17.39
C LEU A 6 39.38 -75.21 -17.93
N PRO A 7 38.50 -75.69 -17.03
CA PRO A 7 37.28 -76.36 -17.45
C PRO A 7 36.34 -75.38 -18.18
N CYS A 8 35.58 -75.88 -19.14
CA CYS A 8 34.73 -75.06 -20.02
C CYS A 8 33.77 -74.15 -19.27
N ASN A 9 33.25 -74.55 -18.11
CA ASN A 9 32.36 -73.73 -17.29
C ASN A 9 33.02 -72.43 -16.83
N VAL A 10 34.29 -72.48 -16.43
CA VAL A 10 35.05 -71.29 -16.03
C VAL A 10 35.27 -70.38 -17.23
N ILE A 11 35.50 -70.95 -18.41
CA ILE A 11 35.64 -70.16 -19.64
C ILE A 11 34.33 -69.49 -20.02
N ILE A 12 33.21 -70.21 -19.94
CA ILE A 12 31.85 -69.69 -20.21
C ILE A 12 31.53 -68.51 -19.29
N ASP A 13 31.85 -68.61 -18.00
CA ASP A 13 31.64 -67.53 -17.04
C ASP A 13 32.45 -66.26 -17.38
N LEU A 14 33.59 -66.41 -18.06
CA LEU A 14 34.46 -65.31 -18.49
C LEU A 14 34.09 -64.72 -19.85
N LEU A 15 33.28 -65.40 -20.67
CA LEU A 15 32.96 -64.94 -22.04
C LEU A 15 32.27 -63.57 -22.10
N PRO A 16 31.30 -63.22 -21.22
CA PRO A 16 30.70 -61.88 -21.24
C PRO A 16 31.74 -60.78 -21.02
N LEU A 17 32.63 -60.97 -20.04
CA LEU A 17 33.71 -60.03 -19.73
C LEU A 17 34.76 -59.96 -20.84
N TYR A 18 35.05 -61.10 -21.48
CA TYR A 18 35.93 -61.18 -22.64
C TYR A 18 35.37 -60.39 -23.84
N ASN A 19 34.09 -60.56 -24.15
CA ASN A 19 33.42 -59.84 -25.25
C ASN A 19 33.28 -58.34 -24.98
N GLU A 20 33.13 -57.94 -23.70
CA GLU A 20 33.13 -56.53 -23.29
C GLU A 20 34.54 -55.91 -23.19
N GLY A 21 35.61 -56.71 -23.39
CA GLY A 21 36.99 -56.27 -23.26
C GLY A 21 37.43 -55.96 -21.83
N GLY A 22 36.70 -56.46 -20.82
CA GLY A 22 36.94 -56.23 -19.39
C GLY A 22 37.90 -57.23 -18.73
N CYS A 23 38.39 -58.24 -19.47
CA CYS A 23 39.38 -59.19 -18.96
C CYS A 23 40.78 -58.57 -18.84
N SER A 24 41.54 -58.97 -17.81
CA SER A 24 42.99 -58.75 -17.76
C SER A 24 43.68 -59.47 -18.92
N GLU A 25 44.89 -59.02 -19.29
CA GLU A 25 45.67 -59.61 -20.38
C GLU A 25 45.93 -61.10 -20.13
N GLU A 26 46.24 -61.46 -18.87
CA GLU A 26 46.47 -62.84 -18.47
C GLU A 26 45.20 -63.70 -18.60
N SER A 27 44.04 -63.18 -18.19
CA SER A 27 42.77 -63.89 -18.35
C SER A 27 42.36 -64.02 -19.82
N ARG A 28 42.67 -63.00 -20.63
CA ARG A 28 42.35 -62.97 -22.05
C ARG A 28 43.11 -64.06 -22.81
N GLN A 29 44.41 -64.19 -22.57
CA GLN A 29 45.24 -65.22 -23.22
C GLN A 29 44.75 -66.64 -22.91
N ILE A 30 44.32 -66.90 -21.67
CA ILE A 30 43.79 -68.21 -21.27
C ILE A 30 42.47 -68.52 -22.00
N VAL A 31 41.58 -67.54 -22.14
CA VAL A 31 40.33 -67.71 -22.89
C VAL A 31 40.62 -67.95 -24.37
N GLU A 32 41.51 -67.17 -24.99
CA GLU A 32 41.90 -67.34 -26.40
C GLU A 32 42.50 -68.72 -26.68
N GLU A 33 43.40 -69.22 -25.81
CA GLU A 33 43.99 -70.56 -25.93
C GLU A 33 42.93 -71.66 -25.82
N HIS A 34 41.93 -71.51 -24.94
CA HIS A 34 40.85 -72.48 -24.81
C HIS A 34 39.90 -72.45 -26.03
N LEU A 35 39.56 -71.26 -26.54
CA LEU A 35 38.69 -71.11 -27.71
C LEU A 35 39.30 -71.70 -28.99
N GLN A 36 40.64 -71.73 -29.10
CA GLN A 36 41.34 -72.40 -30.21
C GLN A 36 41.13 -73.93 -30.20
N ASN A 37 40.97 -74.52 -29.01
CA ASN A 37 40.94 -75.97 -28.81
C ASN A 37 39.53 -76.53 -28.48
N CYS A 38 38.55 -75.69 -28.14
CA CYS A 38 37.19 -76.11 -27.80
C CYS A 38 36.15 -75.47 -28.74
N GLU A 39 35.47 -76.30 -29.54
CA GLU A 39 34.42 -75.85 -30.48
C GLU A 39 33.16 -75.33 -29.77
N ASN A 40 32.74 -76.01 -28.69
CA ASN A 40 31.54 -75.63 -27.91
C ASN A 40 31.67 -74.22 -27.29
N CYS A 41 32.81 -73.94 -26.65
CA CYS A 41 33.07 -72.62 -26.07
C CYS A 41 33.17 -71.53 -27.16
N ARG A 42 33.66 -71.87 -28.36
CA ARG A 42 33.73 -70.94 -29.50
C ARG A 42 32.35 -70.56 -30.01
N GLU A 43 31.44 -71.52 -30.12
CA GLU A 43 30.07 -71.28 -30.53
C GLU A 43 29.33 -70.42 -29.49
N LEU A 44 29.49 -70.73 -28.21
CA LEU A 44 28.91 -69.96 -27.11
C LEU A 44 29.43 -68.51 -27.08
N CYS A 45 30.73 -68.29 -27.33
CA CYS A 45 31.34 -66.96 -27.38
C CYS A 45 30.69 -66.05 -28.44
N GLY A 46 30.33 -66.61 -29.61
CA GLY A 46 29.69 -65.87 -30.70
C GLY A 46 28.20 -65.56 -30.46
N ASN A 47 27.55 -66.33 -29.58
CA ASN A 47 26.12 -66.21 -29.30
C ASN A 47 25.80 -65.34 -28.08
N ILE A 48 26.80 -64.78 -27.38
CA ILE A 48 26.58 -63.90 -26.23
C ILE A 48 26.27 -62.47 -26.73
N PRO A 49 25.05 -61.95 -26.52
CA PRO A 49 24.69 -60.60 -26.92
C PRO A 49 25.41 -59.58 -26.04
N ILE A 50 26.19 -58.69 -26.66
CA ILE A 50 26.82 -57.55 -25.98
C ILE A 50 25.76 -56.45 -25.80
N PRO A 51 25.46 -55.99 -24.58
CA PRO A 51 24.54 -54.87 -24.40
C PRO A 51 25.16 -53.59 -24.98
N VAL A 52 24.57 -53.08 -26.06
CA VAL A 52 24.94 -51.78 -26.63
C VAL A 52 24.55 -50.70 -25.62
N LYS A 53 25.54 -49.99 -25.06
CA LYS A 53 25.30 -48.78 -24.28
C LYS A 53 24.83 -47.68 -25.23
N GLU A 54 23.52 -47.49 -25.33
CA GLU A 54 22.96 -46.29 -25.96
C GLU A 54 23.14 -45.10 -25.00
N ASP A 55 23.94 -44.12 -25.40
CA ASP A 55 23.99 -42.83 -24.72
C ASP A 55 22.62 -42.14 -24.86
N PRO A 56 22.07 -41.54 -23.79
CA PRO A 56 20.80 -40.83 -23.88
C PRO A 56 20.88 -39.69 -24.89
N PRO A 57 19.83 -39.45 -25.70
CA PRO A 57 19.86 -38.44 -26.75
C PRO A 57 20.14 -37.06 -26.16
N LYS A 58 21.21 -36.40 -26.63
CA LYS A 58 21.53 -35.02 -26.25
C LYS A 58 20.36 -34.10 -26.65
N PRO A 59 19.83 -33.26 -25.75
CA PRO A 59 18.74 -32.35 -26.08
C PRO A 59 19.20 -31.39 -27.18
N SER A 60 18.37 -31.21 -28.21
CA SER A 60 18.72 -30.35 -29.35
C SER A 60 19.00 -28.92 -28.90
N GLU A 61 19.96 -28.26 -29.56
CA GLU A 61 20.35 -26.88 -29.23
C GLU A 61 19.12 -25.94 -29.21
N SER A 62 18.18 -26.14 -30.13
CA SER A 62 16.95 -25.35 -30.25
C SER A 62 16.03 -25.45 -29.01
N GLU A 63 15.94 -26.63 -28.39
CA GLU A 63 15.16 -26.81 -27.16
C GLU A 63 15.84 -26.16 -25.95
N THR A 64 17.17 -26.22 -25.91
CA THR A 64 17.98 -25.58 -24.87
C THR A 64 17.88 -24.05 -24.97
N PHE A 65 18.02 -23.48 -26.17
CA PHE A 65 17.80 -22.05 -26.43
C PHE A 65 16.36 -21.61 -26.12
N ARG A 66 15.35 -22.44 -26.41
CA ARG A 66 13.95 -22.14 -26.07
C ARG A 66 13.69 -22.14 -24.55
N LYS A 67 14.31 -23.06 -23.80
CA LYS A 67 14.22 -23.09 -22.33
C LYS A 67 14.95 -21.90 -21.70
N ILE A 68 16.13 -21.55 -22.21
CA ILE A 68 16.91 -20.40 -21.75
C ILE A 68 16.15 -19.09 -22.05
N SER A 69 15.66 -18.89 -23.26
CA SER A 69 14.90 -17.68 -23.62
C SER A 69 13.61 -17.52 -22.81
N ARG A 70 12.88 -18.60 -22.51
CA ARG A 70 11.71 -18.57 -21.61
C ARG A 70 12.09 -18.24 -20.17
N LYS A 71 13.16 -18.83 -19.63
CA LYS A 71 13.69 -18.49 -18.29
C LYS A 71 14.14 -17.03 -18.20
N LEU A 72 14.84 -16.53 -19.23
CA LEU A 72 15.28 -15.14 -19.30
C LEU A 72 14.10 -14.17 -19.44
N LYS A 73 13.11 -14.46 -20.28
CA LYS A 73 11.88 -13.66 -20.38
C LYS A 73 11.14 -13.64 -19.05
N LYS A 74 10.90 -14.80 -18.40
CA LYS A 74 10.25 -14.88 -17.08
C LYS A 74 11.00 -14.11 -15.99
N SER A 75 12.34 -14.20 -15.98
CA SER A 75 13.21 -13.43 -15.07
C SER A 75 13.14 -11.92 -15.34
N ARG A 76 13.16 -11.49 -16.61
CA ARG A 76 13.02 -10.08 -17.00
C ARG A 76 11.66 -9.50 -16.63
N TYR A 77 10.56 -10.22 -16.88
CA TYR A 77 9.22 -9.80 -16.46
C TYR A 77 9.08 -9.77 -14.94
N SER A 78 9.64 -10.74 -14.22
CA SER A 78 9.63 -10.74 -12.76
C SER A 78 10.41 -9.55 -12.17
N LYS A 79 11.58 -9.20 -12.73
CA LYS A 79 12.32 -7.99 -12.34
C LYS A 79 11.54 -6.73 -12.68
N LEU A 80 10.96 -6.64 -13.87
CA LEU A 80 10.16 -5.48 -14.28
C LEU A 80 8.94 -5.26 -13.36
N ILE A 81 8.19 -6.32 -13.07
CA ILE A 81 7.03 -6.28 -12.15
C ILE A 81 7.50 -5.88 -10.76
N SER A 82 8.61 -6.45 -10.28
CA SER A 82 9.19 -6.10 -8.98
C SER A 82 9.59 -4.62 -8.91
N THR A 83 10.26 -4.09 -9.94
CA THR A 83 10.62 -2.68 -10.03
C THR A 83 9.38 -1.78 -10.06
N VAL A 84 8.38 -2.10 -10.90
CA VAL A 84 7.13 -1.34 -10.98
C VAL A 84 6.40 -1.34 -9.65
N LEU A 85 6.33 -2.49 -8.98
CA LEU A 85 5.73 -2.60 -7.65
C LEU A 85 6.50 -1.77 -6.62
N CYS A 86 7.83 -1.79 -6.63
CA CYS A 86 8.64 -0.96 -5.74
C CYS A 86 8.39 0.53 -5.96
N VAL A 87 8.40 0.99 -7.22
CA VAL A 87 8.12 2.39 -7.56
C VAL A 87 6.70 2.77 -7.13
N PHE A 88 5.72 1.90 -7.35
CA PHE A 88 4.35 2.13 -6.92
C PHE A 88 4.23 2.26 -5.39
N LEU A 89 4.86 1.36 -4.62
CA LEU A 89 4.85 1.42 -3.15
C LEU A 89 5.57 2.66 -2.62
N VAL A 90 6.69 3.06 -3.23
CA VAL A 90 7.40 4.30 -2.88
C VAL A 90 6.50 5.51 -3.17
N GLY A 91 5.84 5.55 -4.32
CA GLY A 91 4.88 6.59 -4.68
C GLY A 91 3.72 6.69 -3.69
N LEU A 92 3.14 5.56 -3.31
CA LEU A 92 2.09 5.51 -2.28
C LEU A 92 2.60 6.02 -0.92
N THR A 93 3.82 5.67 -0.53
CA THR A 93 4.42 6.12 0.75
C THR A 93 4.65 7.63 0.77
N ILE A 94 5.10 8.20 -0.35
CA ILE A 94 5.28 9.65 -0.48
C ILE A 94 3.91 10.34 -0.44
N LEU A 95 2.91 9.80 -1.14
CA LEU A 95 1.56 10.35 -1.16
C LEU A 95 0.89 10.31 0.21
N THR A 96 0.96 9.18 0.92
CA THR A 96 0.43 9.04 2.28
C THR A 96 1.16 9.95 3.26
N GLY A 97 2.49 10.02 3.15
CA GLY A 97 3.31 10.92 3.96
C GLY A 97 2.96 12.38 3.73
N ALA A 98 2.83 12.81 2.48
CA ALA A 98 2.42 14.16 2.13
C ALA A 98 1.06 14.50 2.75
N TRP A 99 0.04 13.66 2.51
CA TRP A 99 -1.29 13.86 3.09
C TRP A 99 -1.26 13.87 4.63
N TYR A 100 -0.45 13.01 5.25
CA TYR A 100 -0.30 12.97 6.70
C TYR A 100 0.22 14.31 7.25
N TYR A 101 1.28 14.85 6.68
CA TYR A 101 1.89 16.09 7.16
C TYR A 101 1.12 17.35 6.76
N THR A 102 0.50 17.39 5.59
CA THR A 102 -0.19 18.61 5.09
C THR A 102 -1.63 18.71 5.52
N SER A 103 -2.30 17.57 5.68
CA SER A 103 -3.74 17.54 5.93
C SER A 103 -4.05 16.96 7.30
N TYR A 104 -3.53 15.78 7.66
CA TYR A 104 -3.93 15.10 8.89
C TYR A 104 -3.32 15.68 10.18
N LEU A 105 -2.01 15.92 10.20
CA LEU A 105 -1.26 16.33 11.38
C LEU A 105 -1.74 17.65 12.00
N PRO A 106 -2.08 18.70 11.23
CA PRO A 106 -2.64 19.94 11.79
C PRO A 106 -3.91 19.68 12.63
N TYR A 107 -4.90 18.97 12.10
CA TYR A 107 -6.14 18.66 12.84
C TYR A 107 -5.91 17.70 14.01
N LYS A 108 -4.94 16.79 13.89
CA LYS A 108 -4.56 15.92 15.02
C LYS A 108 -4.07 16.75 16.22
N ARG A 109 -3.34 17.85 15.99
CA ARG A 109 -2.91 18.76 17.08
C ARG A 109 -4.09 19.51 17.70
N LEU A 110 -5.04 19.97 16.87
CA LEU A 110 -6.27 20.61 17.36
C LEU A 110 -7.15 19.67 18.20
N ALA A 111 -7.12 18.38 17.88
CA ALA A 111 -7.82 17.32 18.59
C ALA A 111 -7.18 16.92 19.94
N GLU A 112 -6.02 17.49 20.29
CA GLU A 112 -5.34 17.13 21.53
C GLU A 112 -6.19 17.49 22.76
N ASN A 113 -6.28 16.54 23.69
CA ASN A 113 -7.12 16.61 24.89
C ASN A 113 -8.63 16.78 24.60
N LEU A 114 -9.09 16.36 23.41
CA LEU A 114 -10.52 16.19 23.11
C LEU A 114 -10.88 14.70 23.11
N SER A 115 -12.16 14.40 23.33
CA SER A 115 -12.67 13.04 23.36
C SER A 115 -13.11 12.61 21.96
N PRO A 116 -12.93 11.34 21.57
CA PRO A 116 -13.47 10.82 20.33
C PRO A 116 -15.00 10.96 20.29
N ASP A 117 -15.52 11.52 19.21
CA ASP A 117 -16.95 11.70 18.93
C ASP A 117 -17.35 10.79 17.77
N ARG A 118 -18.51 10.15 17.88
CA ARG A 118 -19.07 9.26 16.84
C ARG A 118 -20.41 9.75 16.32
N SER A 119 -20.84 10.93 16.73
CA SER A 119 -22.18 11.46 16.43
C SER A 119 -22.38 11.78 14.95
N PHE A 120 -21.30 12.08 14.22
CA PHE A 120 -21.37 12.51 12.80
C PHE A 120 -21.17 11.38 11.78
N GLY A 121 -21.10 10.11 12.21
CA GLY A 121 -21.16 8.95 11.32
C GLY A 121 -19.99 8.81 10.32
N HIS A 122 -18.93 9.61 10.45
CA HIS A 122 -17.75 9.49 9.60
C HIS A 122 -16.97 8.20 9.92
N LEU A 123 -16.38 7.61 8.88
CA LEU A 123 -15.56 6.37 8.97
C LEU A 123 -14.29 6.56 9.83
N PHE A 124 -14.00 7.80 10.26
CA PHE A 124 -12.83 8.23 11.03
C PHE A 124 -13.27 8.91 12.32
N SER A 125 -12.36 9.00 13.30
CA SER A 125 -12.64 9.60 14.61
C SER A 125 -12.74 11.12 14.47
N ASP A 126 -13.95 11.65 14.64
CA ASP A 126 -14.11 13.05 15.00
C ASP A 126 -13.75 13.21 16.49
N TYR A 127 -13.48 14.44 16.91
CA TYR A 127 -13.20 14.74 18.31
C TYR A 127 -14.05 15.90 18.76
N SER A 128 -14.57 15.83 19.97
CA SER A 128 -15.32 16.92 20.57
C SER A 128 -15.02 17.09 22.05
N GLY A 129 -15.38 18.26 22.56
CA GLY A 129 -15.25 18.59 23.97
C GLY A 129 -15.90 19.92 24.29
N MET A 130 -16.02 20.18 25.58
CA MET A 130 -16.58 21.43 26.10
C MET A 130 -15.46 22.32 26.61
N GLN A 131 -15.53 23.60 26.27
CA GLN A 131 -14.70 24.66 26.83
C GLN A 131 -15.61 25.78 27.32
N GLU A 132 -15.75 25.89 28.64
CA GLU A 132 -16.71 26.81 29.27
C GLU A 132 -18.14 26.62 28.70
N ARG A 133 -18.63 27.60 27.93
CA ARG A 133 -19.95 27.59 27.28
C ARG A 133 -19.92 27.11 25.82
N TYR A 134 -18.75 26.81 25.28
CA TYR A 134 -18.56 26.47 23.88
C TYR A 134 -18.34 24.98 23.70
N TRP A 135 -19.03 24.42 22.71
CA TRP A 135 -18.79 23.10 22.20
C TRP A 135 -17.79 23.17 21.05
N LEU A 136 -16.70 22.42 21.20
CA LEU A 136 -15.60 22.33 20.25
C LEU A 136 -15.71 21.02 19.49
N HIS A 137 -15.48 21.06 18.18
CA HIS A 137 -15.52 19.89 17.33
C HIS A 137 -14.42 19.91 16.29
N ILE A 138 -13.80 18.76 16.05
CA ILE A 138 -12.77 18.56 15.04
C ILE A 138 -13.23 17.43 14.13
N ALA A 139 -13.57 17.81 12.89
CA ALA A 139 -13.76 16.87 11.81
C ALA A 139 -12.41 16.55 11.17
N MET A 140 -11.97 15.31 11.32
CA MET A 140 -10.69 14.88 10.76
C MET A 140 -10.77 14.82 9.22
N PRO A 141 -9.70 15.21 8.51
CA PRO A 141 -9.66 15.07 7.06
C PRO A 141 -9.72 13.59 6.69
N ASN A 142 -10.51 13.28 5.66
CA ASN A 142 -10.56 11.94 5.09
C ASN A 142 -9.34 11.68 4.19
N TYR A 143 -8.86 10.43 4.17
CA TYR A 143 -7.73 10.04 3.32
C TYR A 143 -8.06 10.25 1.83
N LEU A 144 -7.24 11.04 1.12
CA LEU A 144 -7.40 11.40 -0.30
C LEU A 144 -8.75 12.04 -0.68
N ASN A 145 -9.54 12.50 0.28
CA ASN A 145 -10.76 13.24 -0.01
C ASN A 145 -10.41 14.70 -0.30
N PHE A 146 -11.12 15.33 -1.24
CA PHE A 146 -10.95 16.74 -1.58
C PHE A 146 -11.56 17.68 -0.54
N HIS A 147 -12.49 17.16 0.27
CA HIS A 147 -13.02 17.89 1.42
C HIS A 147 -12.03 17.75 2.59
N GLY A 148 -11.36 18.86 2.93
CA GLY A 148 -10.44 18.94 4.07
C GLY A 148 -11.16 18.71 5.41
N GLY A 149 -10.36 18.60 6.48
CA GLY A 149 -10.88 18.66 7.84
C GLY A 149 -11.34 20.08 8.18
N TYR A 150 -12.03 20.22 9.30
CA TYR A 150 -12.34 21.53 9.88
C TYR A 150 -12.42 21.41 11.40
N ALA A 151 -12.09 22.50 12.06
CA ALA A 151 -12.40 22.71 13.47
C ALA A 151 -13.64 23.60 13.56
N ALA A 152 -14.48 23.41 14.58
CA ALA A 152 -15.67 24.20 14.79
C ALA A 152 -15.82 24.59 16.26
N VAL A 153 -16.28 25.82 16.48
CA VAL A 153 -16.64 26.36 17.79
C VAL A 153 -18.08 26.81 17.71
N ASN A 154 -18.91 26.26 18.58
CA ASN A 154 -20.34 26.55 18.64
C ASN A 154 -20.73 26.88 20.07
N LEU A 155 -21.72 27.75 20.26
CA LEU A 155 -22.34 27.91 21.57
C LEU A 155 -23.06 26.60 21.93
N SER A 156 -22.80 26.05 23.12
CA SER A 156 -23.50 24.85 23.57
C SER A 156 -25.00 25.14 23.74
N SER A 157 -25.83 24.15 23.38
CA SER A 157 -27.29 24.22 23.50
C SER A 157 -27.76 24.53 24.92
N ASP A 158 -26.98 24.14 25.93
CA ASP A 158 -27.30 24.39 27.35
C ASP A 158 -27.30 25.89 27.70
N PHE A 159 -26.66 26.71 26.86
CA PHE A 159 -26.55 28.15 27.03
C PHE A 159 -27.43 28.93 26.05
N VAL A 160 -28.29 28.24 25.29
CA VAL A 160 -29.26 28.85 24.39
C VAL A 160 -30.62 28.87 25.08
N SER A 161 -31.06 30.05 25.51
CA SER A 161 -32.32 30.22 26.24
C SER A 161 -33.56 30.14 25.34
N ASP A 162 -33.45 30.62 24.10
CA ASP A 162 -34.54 30.60 23.11
C ASP A 162 -34.29 29.48 22.08
N PRO A 163 -35.10 28.41 22.04
CA PRO A 163 -34.91 27.30 21.11
C PRO A 163 -35.15 27.67 19.64
N THR A 164 -35.69 28.87 19.37
CA THR A 164 -35.86 29.39 18.00
C THR A 164 -34.70 30.25 17.53
N TYR A 165 -33.78 30.59 18.44
CA TYR A 165 -32.58 31.36 18.14
C TYR A 165 -31.44 30.43 17.75
N ASN A 166 -30.83 30.69 16.59
CA ASN A 166 -29.67 29.97 16.10
C ASN A 166 -28.42 30.83 16.31
N PRO A 167 -27.56 30.53 17.29
CA PRO A 167 -26.33 31.28 17.50
C PRO A 167 -25.37 31.13 16.31
N PRO A 168 -24.49 32.12 16.09
CA PRO A 168 -23.44 31.99 15.09
C PRO A 168 -22.56 30.78 15.38
N SER A 169 -22.13 30.12 14.31
CA SER A 169 -21.23 28.96 14.35
C SER A 169 -19.93 29.31 13.67
N MET A 170 -18.78 29.07 14.31
CA MET A 170 -17.48 29.35 13.71
C MET A 170 -16.82 28.07 13.23
N PHE A 171 -16.24 28.13 12.03
CA PHE A 171 -15.44 27.10 11.39
C PHE A 171 -14.02 27.61 11.18
N VAL A 172 -13.05 26.77 11.47
CA VAL A 172 -11.62 27.07 11.34
C VAL A 172 -11.03 26.02 10.41
N TRP A 173 -10.59 26.46 9.22
CA TRP A 173 -9.86 25.64 8.28
C TRP A 173 -8.38 25.95 8.39
N VAL A 174 -7.62 24.94 8.81
CA VAL A 174 -6.18 25.04 9.00
C VAL A 174 -5.47 24.44 7.79
N SER A 175 -4.51 25.18 7.27
CA SER A 175 -3.53 24.72 6.28
C SER A 175 -2.13 25.08 6.76
N ASN A 176 -1.10 24.53 6.12
CA ASN A 176 0.31 24.83 6.46
C ASN A 176 0.72 26.30 6.22
N LYS A 177 -0.09 27.11 5.53
CA LYS A 177 0.27 28.49 5.13
C LYS A 177 -0.66 29.55 5.73
N GLU A 178 -1.92 29.20 5.92
CA GLU A 178 -2.97 30.15 6.28
C GLU A 178 -4.05 29.43 7.09
N THR A 179 -4.62 30.16 8.04
CA THR A 179 -5.82 29.78 8.78
C THR A 179 -6.98 30.62 8.28
N LYS A 180 -8.07 29.97 7.87
CA LYS A 180 -9.30 30.66 7.46
C LYS A 180 -10.38 30.47 8.51
N TYR A 181 -11.02 31.58 8.87
CA TYR A 181 -12.14 31.59 9.81
C TYR A 181 -13.42 31.88 9.05
N GLY A 182 -14.33 30.91 9.05
CA GLY A 182 -15.68 31.07 8.52
C GLY A 182 -16.66 31.21 9.65
N ILE A 183 -17.62 32.11 9.49
CA ILE A 183 -18.77 32.22 10.36
C ILE A 183 -19.99 31.76 9.58
N ASN A 184 -20.88 31.02 10.22
CA ASN A 184 -22.21 30.73 9.71
C ASN A 184 -23.22 31.43 10.60
N ILE A 185 -24.03 32.30 10.01
CA ILE A 185 -25.15 32.99 10.67
C ILE A 185 -26.43 32.51 10.00
N VAL A 186 -27.44 32.16 10.79
CA VAL A 186 -28.74 31.70 10.27
C VAL A 186 -29.82 32.67 10.72
N GLU A 187 -30.34 33.44 9.77
CA GLU A 187 -31.47 34.34 10.01
C GLU A 187 -32.80 33.64 9.74
N LYS A 188 -33.80 33.95 10.57
CA LYS A 188 -35.17 33.46 10.39
C LYS A 188 -35.97 34.44 9.54
N ASN A 189 -36.26 34.06 8.30
CA ASN A 189 -37.02 34.85 7.36
C ASN A 189 -38.48 34.38 7.30
N GLY A 190 -39.26 34.62 8.35
CA GLY A 190 -40.70 34.30 8.41
C GLY A 190 -41.04 33.09 9.30
N LYS A 191 -42.24 32.48 9.13
CA LYS A 191 -42.73 31.45 10.05
C LYS A 191 -41.89 30.16 10.02
N ASN A 192 -41.44 29.70 8.84
CA ASN A 192 -40.74 28.42 8.65
C ASN A 192 -39.56 28.49 7.65
N SER A 193 -39.05 29.69 7.35
CA SER A 193 -37.93 29.87 6.41
C SER A 193 -36.71 30.43 7.13
N TYR A 194 -35.55 29.87 6.82
CA TYR A 194 -34.26 30.27 7.35
C TYR A 194 -33.31 30.53 6.20
N THR A 195 -32.49 31.57 6.32
CA THR A 195 -31.43 31.88 5.37
C THR A 195 -30.10 31.81 6.09
N GLY A 196 -29.21 30.94 5.60
CA GLY A 196 -27.85 30.81 6.11
C GLY A 196 -26.90 31.67 5.31
N TYR A 197 -26.05 32.42 6.02
CA TYR A 197 -24.97 33.24 5.46
C TYR A 197 -23.64 32.65 5.91
N GLN A 198 -22.76 32.34 4.95
CA GLN A 198 -21.39 31.93 5.22
C GLN A 198 -20.46 33.12 4.98
N LEU A 199 -19.86 33.62 6.06
CA LEU A 199 -19.00 34.79 6.08
C LEU A 199 -17.56 34.35 6.32
N TYR A 200 -16.58 35.11 5.83
CA TYR A 200 -15.17 34.91 6.20
C TYR A 200 -14.68 36.11 6.99
N VAL A 201 -13.86 35.86 8.00
CA VAL A 201 -13.28 36.90 8.86
C VAL A 201 -11.79 36.67 9.06
N ASP A 202 -11.06 37.75 9.36
CA ASP A 202 -9.68 37.65 9.84
C ASP A 202 -9.60 37.34 11.35
N LYS A 203 -8.39 37.29 11.90
CA LYS A 203 -8.14 37.01 13.33
C LYS A 203 -8.75 38.07 14.26
N ASP A 204 -8.97 39.29 13.76
CA ASP A 204 -9.52 40.42 14.50
C ASP A 204 -11.04 40.57 14.28
N VAL A 205 -11.67 39.61 13.61
CA VAL A 205 -13.11 39.61 13.29
C VAL A 205 -13.49 40.75 12.33
N ASN A 206 -12.59 41.10 11.42
CA ASN A 206 -12.93 41.95 10.28
C ASN A 206 -13.47 41.09 9.13
N TYR A 207 -14.54 41.57 8.49
CA TYR A 207 -15.15 40.89 7.36
C TYR A 207 -14.20 40.85 6.15
N ILE A 208 -14.10 39.67 5.53
CA ILE A 208 -13.38 39.44 4.27
C ILE A 208 -14.43 39.28 3.17
N PRO A 209 -14.55 40.24 2.23
CA PRO A 209 -15.49 40.15 1.11
C PRO A 209 -15.25 38.90 0.26
N SER A 210 -16.33 38.33 -0.24
CA SER A 210 -16.31 37.17 -1.12
C SER A 210 -16.51 37.61 -2.57
N ASP A 211 -15.60 37.21 -3.46
CA ASP A 211 -15.74 37.43 -4.91
C ASP A 211 -16.94 36.67 -5.52
N LEU A 212 -17.51 35.71 -4.78
CA LEU A 212 -18.70 34.97 -5.18
C LEU A 212 -20.00 35.71 -4.85
N TYR A 213 -19.93 36.77 -4.05
CA TYR A 213 -21.09 37.55 -3.60
C TYR A 213 -21.18 38.87 -4.35
N THR A 214 -22.41 39.34 -4.59
CA THR A 214 -22.64 40.69 -5.11
C THR A 214 -22.24 41.73 -4.05
N ASP A 215 -22.05 42.99 -4.44
CA ASP A 215 -21.74 44.07 -3.50
C ASP A 215 -22.82 44.21 -2.41
N GLU A 216 -24.10 44.06 -2.80
CA GLU A 216 -25.24 44.06 -1.87
C GLU A 216 -25.19 42.90 -0.87
N MET A 217 -24.86 41.69 -1.34
CA MET A 217 -24.70 40.52 -0.46
C MET A 217 -23.50 40.66 0.48
N ASN A 218 -22.39 41.22 0.00
CA ASN A 218 -21.21 41.51 0.82
C ASN A 218 -21.52 42.56 1.90
N GLU A 219 -22.32 43.58 1.58
CA GLU A 219 -22.75 44.57 2.57
C GLU A 219 -23.71 43.97 3.58
N GLN A 220 -24.68 43.15 3.15
CA GLN A 220 -25.56 42.41 4.07
C GLN A 220 -24.74 41.52 5.03
N CYS A 221 -23.74 40.80 4.51
CA CYS A 221 -22.84 39.99 5.32
C CYS A 221 -22.07 40.83 6.35
N ARG A 222 -21.64 42.05 5.98
CA ARG A 222 -20.97 42.98 6.89
C ARG A 222 -21.89 43.45 8.01
N GLU A 223 -23.13 43.80 7.68
CA GLU A 223 -24.15 44.19 8.67
C GLU A 223 -24.47 43.04 9.63
N LEU A 224 -24.63 41.82 9.12
CA LEU A 224 -24.86 40.63 9.94
C LEU A 224 -23.69 40.33 10.88
N LEU A 225 -22.46 40.47 10.39
CA LEU A 225 -21.28 40.33 11.24
C LEU A 225 -21.26 41.37 12.36
N GLU A 226 -21.66 42.62 12.09
CA GLU A 226 -21.74 43.66 13.11
C GLU A 226 -22.79 43.34 14.18
N GLN A 227 -23.98 42.88 13.77
CA GLN A 227 -25.05 42.49 14.68
C GLN A 227 -24.62 41.37 15.66
N HIS A 228 -23.83 40.42 15.17
CA HIS A 228 -23.35 39.28 15.96
C HIS A 228 -21.89 39.43 16.42
N ARG A 229 -21.30 40.64 16.33
CA ARG A 229 -19.86 40.86 16.51
C ARG A 229 -19.35 40.34 17.85
N GLU A 230 -20.07 40.58 18.94
CA GLU A 230 -19.64 40.17 20.28
C GLU A 230 -19.71 38.65 20.48
N GLU A 231 -20.71 37.99 19.88
CA GLU A 231 -20.80 36.53 19.89
C GLU A 231 -19.67 35.90 19.08
N VAL A 232 -19.41 36.45 17.89
CA VAL A 232 -18.31 36.00 17.02
C VAL A 232 -16.95 36.22 17.68
N LYS A 233 -16.73 37.34 18.37
CA LYS A 233 -15.52 37.56 19.18
C LYS A 233 -15.38 36.52 20.29
N GLY A 234 -16.48 36.14 20.93
CA GLY A 234 -16.49 35.06 21.93
C GLY A 234 -16.07 33.72 21.33
N LEU A 235 -16.59 33.37 20.16
CA LEU A 235 -16.18 32.16 19.42
C LEU A 235 -14.70 32.23 19.03
N MET A 236 -14.25 33.35 18.47
CA MET A 236 -12.85 33.57 18.07
C MET A 236 -11.92 33.43 19.28
N LYS A 237 -12.27 34.04 20.42
CA LYS A 237 -11.50 33.93 21.64
C LYS A 237 -11.41 32.48 22.12
N ALA A 238 -12.52 31.74 22.14
CA ALA A 238 -12.50 30.32 22.52
C ALA A 238 -11.58 29.50 21.59
N ALA A 239 -11.61 29.74 20.28
CA ALA A 239 -10.68 29.11 19.35
C ALA A 239 -9.22 29.49 19.63
N GLN A 240 -8.90 30.75 19.89
CA GLN A 240 -7.54 31.16 20.22
C GLN A 240 -7.07 30.58 21.56
N ASP A 241 -7.93 30.55 22.57
CA ASP A 241 -7.62 29.98 23.88
C ASP A 241 -7.36 28.48 23.80
N LYS A 242 -8.08 27.75 22.92
CA LYS A 242 -7.89 26.30 22.74
C LYS A 242 -6.77 25.96 21.76
N TRP A 243 -6.64 26.70 20.66
CA TRP A 243 -5.85 26.31 19.50
C TRP A 243 -4.77 27.32 19.10
N GLY A 244 -4.63 28.46 19.77
CA GLY A 244 -3.75 29.56 19.36
C GLY A 244 -2.29 29.14 19.11
N GLU A 245 -1.77 28.18 19.86
CA GLU A 245 -0.41 27.62 19.64
C GLU A 245 -0.26 26.80 18.34
N TYR A 246 -1.38 26.34 17.79
CA TYR A 246 -1.45 25.49 16.59
C TYR A 246 -1.96 26.22 15.35
N LEU A 247 -2.52 27.42 15.50
CA LEU A 247 -3.03 28.24 14.40
C LEU A 247 -1.90 29.15 13.88
N PRO A 248 -1.44 28.98 12.62
CA PRO A 248 -0.50 29.93 12.00
C PRO A 248 -1.11 31.34 11.88
#